data_AF-E2A838-F1
#
_entry.id   AF-E2A838-F1
#
_cell.length_a   1.000
_cell.length_b   1.000
_cell.length_c   1.000
_cell.angle_alpha   90.00
_cell.angle_beta   90.00
_cell.angle_gamma   90.00
#
_symmetry.space_group_name_H-M   'P 1'
#
loop_
_entity.id
_entity.type
_entity.pdbx_description
1 polymer ?
#
loop_
_entity_poly.entity_id
_entity_poly.type
_entity_poly.pdbx_seq_one_letter_code
_entity_poly.pdbx_strand_id
1 'polypeptide(L)'
;RGLGFKIAILCEQCTPKYINSCPVINNHAYDINRRIVLAMRLLGVGVNGIKKFCAFMCLPNPIFQSFYDKIVSTISIATAAVREKSMKNAAAKEKE
;
A
#
# COMPACT_ATOMS: atom_id res chain seq x y z
N ARG A 1 -11.07 -0.80 -4.80
CA ARG A 1 -10.78 -1.15 -3.39
C ARG A 1 -10.17 -2.56 -3.40
N GLY A 2 -9.01 -2.74 -2.79
CA GLY A 2 -8.37 -4.05 -2.63
C GLY A 2 -8.64 -4.59 -1.23
N LEU A 3 -7.60 -4.67 -0.39
CA LEU A 3 -7.66 -5.38 0.89
C LEU A 3 -8.23 -4.58 2.07
N GLY A 4 -8.51 -3.29 1.89
CA GLY A 4 -9.08 -2.47 2.95
C GLY A 4 -10.60 -2.55 2.98
N PHE A 5 -11.17 -2.55 4.18
CA PHE A 5 -12.60 -2.67 4.42
C PHE A 5 -13.07 -1.71 5.52
N LYS A 6 -14.39 -1.62 5.71
CA LYS A 6 -15.01 -0.91 6.82
C LYS A 6 -15.85 -1.88 7.62
N ILE A 7 -15.80 -1.76 8.93
CA ILE A 7 -16.74 -2.40 9.84
C ILE A 7 -17.89 -1.42 10.04
N ALA A 8 -19.10 -1.85 9.67
CA ALA A 8 -20.32 -1.10 9.95
C ALA A 8 -20.89 -1.61 11.28
N ILE A 9 -20.99 -0.72 12.26
CA ILE A 9 -21.65 -0.97 13.53
C ILE A 9 -23.05 -0.39 13.41
N LEU A 10 -24.03 -1.28 13.38
CA LEU A 10 -25.45 -0.96 13.28
C LEU A 10 -26.09 -1.16 14.65
N CYS A 11 -26.89 -0.18 15.07
CA CYS A 11 -27.74 -0.26 16.24
C CYS A 11 -29.08 0.36 15.84
N GLU A 12 -30.18 -0.31 16.17
CA GLU A 12 -31.52 0.12 15.74
C GLU A 12 -31.87 1.54 16.20
N GLN A 13 -31.33 1.97 17.35
CA GLN A 13 -31.59 3.29 17.94
C GLN A 13 -30.43 4.27 17.79
N CYS A 14 -29.33 3.92 17.11
CA CYS A 14 -28.18 4.80 16.95
C CYS A 14 -27.82 5.03 15.49
N THR A 15 -27.19 6.16 15.20
CA THR A 15 -26.62 6.40 13.87
C THR A 15 -25.53 5.37 13.58
N PRO A 16 -25.55 4.73 12.38
CA PRO A 16 -24.50 3.80 11.96
C PRO A 16 -23.11 4.40 12.11
N LYS A 17 -22.20 3.64 12.70
CA LYS A 17 -20.79 4.02 12.81
C LYS A 17 -19.95 3.13 11.89
N TYR A 18 -19.00 3.75 11.20
CA TYR A 18 -18.11 3.06 10.29
C TYR A 18 -16.67 3.19 10.78
N ILE A 19 -16.04 2.04 11.00
CA ILE A 19 -14.64 1.96 11.41
C ILE A 19 -13.84 1.44 10.21
N ASN A 20 -12.87 2.22 9.74
CA ASN A 20 -11.99 1.78 8.66
C ASN A 20 -10.95 0.78 9.21
N SER A 21 -10.68 -0.29 8.48
CA SER A 21 -9.68 -1.30 8.85
C SER A 21 -8.24 -0.74 8.87
N CYS A 22 -8.00 0.35 8.14
CA CYS A 22 -6.74 1.08 8.14
C CYS A 22 -6.98 2.53 7.67
N PRO A 23 -5.98 3.43 7.79
CA PRO A 23 -6.07 4.79 7.25
C PRO A 23 -6.44 4.82 5.76
N VAL A 24 -7.21 5.84 5.39
CA VAL A 24 -7.59 6.11 4.00
C VAL A 24 -6.79 7.29 3.49
N ILE A 25 -6.03 7.07 2.43
CA ILE A 25 -5.22 8.06 1.75
C ILE A 25 -6.11 8.84 0.78
N ASN A 26 -6.08 10.17 0.91
CA ASN A 26 -6.85 11.12 0.10
C ASN A 26 -8.34 10.77 0.02
N ASN A 27 -8.91 10.17 1.07
CA ASN A 27 -10.30 9.73 1.13
C ASN A 27 -10.74 8.72 0.03
N HIS A 28 -9.82 8.15 -0.75
CA HIS A 28 -10.12 7.30 -1.91
C HIS A 28 -9.54 5.89 -1.80
N ALA A 29 -8.40 5.70 -1.13
CA ALA A 29 -7.69 4.42 -1.13
C ALA A 29 -7.20 4.03 0.26
N TYR A 30 -7.39 2.77 0.63
CA TYR A 30 -6.83 2.22 1.86
C TYR A 30 -5.32 2.05 1.76
N ASP A 31 -4.61 2.51 2.80
CA ASP A 31 -3.16 2.43 2.93
C ASP A 31 -2.60 0.99 2.82
N ILE A 32 -3.34 -0.01 3.31
CA ILE A 32 -2.94 -1.42 3.20
C ILE A 32 -2.60 -1.86 1.77
N ASN A 33 -3.24 -1.25 0.76
CA ASN A 33 -2.96 -1.55 -0.64
C ASN A 33 -1.55 -1.10 -1.05
N ARG A 34 -1.03 0.02 -0.52
CA ARG A 34 0.35 0.44 -0.75
C ARG A 34 1.33 -0.47 -0.04
N ARG A 35 1.03 -0.83 1.22
CA ARG A 35 1.88 -1.70 2.03
C ARG A 35 2.08 -3.07 1.40
N ILE A 36 1.01 -3.72 0.96
CA ILE A 36 1.14 -5.05 0.36
C ILE A 36 1.88 -5.03 -0.98
N VAL A 37 1.72 -3.96 -1.78
CA VAL A 37 2.47 -3.78 -3.02
C VAL A 37 3.96 -3.63 -2.73
N LEU A 38 4.32 -2.79 -1.77
CA LEU A 38 5.71 -2.62 -1.35
C LEU A 38 6.30 -3.94 -0.85
N ALA A 39 5.60 -4.65 0.04
CA ALA A 39 6.04 -5.93 0.59
C ALA A 39 6.29 -6.98 -0.51
N MET A 40 5.32 -7.18 -1.41
CA MET A 40 5.46 -8.16 -2.49
C MET A 40 6.52 -7.77 -3.54
N ARG A 41 6.81 -6.47 -3.70
CA ARG A 41 7.92 -5.99 -4.53
C ARG A 41 9.28 -6.26 -3.88
N LEU A 42 9.40 -6.07 -2.57
CA LEU A 42 10.63 -6.42 -1.82
C LEU A 42 10.91 -7.92 -1.87
N LEU A 43 9.87 -8.75 -1.88
CA LEU A 43 9.97 -10.20 -2.07
C LEU A 43 10.23 -10.64 -3.53
N GLY A 44 10.26 -9.71 -4.49
CA GLY A 44 10.51 -10.03 -5.90
C GLY A 44 9.34 -10.66 -6.67
N VAL A 45 8.17 -10.83 -6.05
CA VAL A 45 7.00 -11.53 -6.65
C VAL A 45 5.93 -10.59 -7.22
N GLY A 46 5.93 -9.32 -6.80
CA GLY A 46 5.07 -8.27 -7.34
C GLY A 46 3.57 -8.60 -7.32
N VAL A 47 2.83 -8.14 -8.34
CA VAL A 47 1.37 -8.32 -8.43
C VAL A 47 0.93 -9.78 -8.45
N ASN A 48 1.72 -10.66 -9.06
CA ASN A 48 1.42 -12.09 -9.12
C ASN A 48 1.53 -12.74 -7.74
N GLY A 49 2.51 -12.30 -6.94
CA GLY A 49 2.60 -12.67 -5.52
C GLY A 49 1.38 -12.23 -4.72
N ILE A 50 0.92 -10.99 -4.91
CA ILE A 50 -0.30 -10.48 -4.25
C ILE A 50 -1.50 -11.36 -4.60
N LYS A 51 -1.73 -11.64 -5.89
CA LYS A 51 -2.88 -12.44 -6.35
C LYS A 51 -2.87 -13.83 -5.71
N LYS A 52 -1.74 -14.53 -5.73
CA LYS A 52 -1.58 -15.86 -5.11
C LYS A 52 -1.78 -15.81 -3.61
N PHE A 53 -1.17 -14.84 -2.93
CA PHE A 53 -1.34 -14.66 -1.49
C PHE A 53 -2.80 -14.43 -1.11
N CYS A 54 -3.52 -13.57 -1.83
CA CYS A 54 -4.94 -13.32 -1.56
C CYS A 54 -5.78 -14.57 -1.79
N ALA A 55 -5.50 -15.33 -2.87
CA ALA A 55 -6.19 -16.59 -3.14
C ALA A 55 -5.99 -17.63 -2.04
N PHE A 56 -4.75 -17.82 -1.57
CA PHE A 56 -4.45 -18.80 -0.51
C PHE A 56 -5.00 -18.40 0.86
N MET A 57 -5.01 -17.10 1.16
CA MET A 57 -5.49 -16.59 2.45
C MET A 57 -7.01 -16.33 2.46
N CYS A 58 -7.74 -16.73 1.40
CA CYS A 58 -9.16 -16.43 1.22
C CYS A 58 -9.50 -14.94 1.39
N LEU A 59 -8.61 -14.06 0.92
CA LEU A 59 -8.82 -12.61 0.93
C LEU A 59 -9.49 -12.15 -0.37
N PRO A 60 -10.16 -10.97 -0.35
CA PRO A 60 -10.70 -10.37 -1.56
C PRO A 60 -9.64 -10.22 -2.64
N ASN A 61 -10.09 -10.20 -3.90
CA ASN A 61 -9.21 -9.89 -5.02
C ASN A 61 -8.46 -8.58 -4.75
N PRO A 62 -7.15 -8.55 -5.05
CA PRO A 62 -6.36 -7.36 -4.79
C PRO A 62 -6.77 -6.22 -5.72
N ILE A 63 -6.09 -5.09 -5.54
CA ILE A 63 -6.30 -3.89 -6.35
C ILE A 63 -6.19 -4.15 -7.86
N PHE A 64 -6.91 -3.35 -8.64
CA PHE A 64 -6.80 -3.33 -10.10
C PHE A 64 -5.37 -3.04 -10.56
N GLN A 65 -4.99 -3.60 -11.70
CA GLN A 65 -3.66 -3.43 -12.29
C GLN A 65 -3.30 -1.95 -12.45
N SER A 66 -4.23 -1.13 -12.96
CA SER A 66 -4.01 0.32 -13.12
C SER A 66 -3.71 1.04 -11.80
N PHE A 67 -4.24 0.57 -10.67
CA PHE A 67 -3.93 1.13 -9.35
C PHE A 67 -2.60 0.59 -8.81
N TYR A 68 -2.30 -0.68 -9.07
CA TYR A 68 -0.99 -1.27 -8.76
C TYR A 68 0.13 -0.50 -9.47
N ASP A 69 -0.02 -0.22 -10.77
CA ASP A 69 0.99 0.49 -11.56
C ASP A 69 1.24 1.91 -11.03
N LYS A 70 0.18 2.61 -10.60
CA LYS A 70 0.28 3.92 -9.93
C LYS A 70 1.05 3.84 -8.62
N ILE A 71 0.83 2.80 -7.81
CA ILE A 71 1.57 2.59 -6.57
C ILE A 71 3.04 2.30 -6.88
N VAL A 72 3.33 1.43 -7.84
CA VAL A 72 4.71 1.11 -8.23
C VAL A 72 5.44 2.35 -8.73
N SER A 73 4.80 3.19 -9.55
CA SER A 73 5.35 4.47 -9.99
C SER A 73 5.66 5.40 -8.80
N THR A 74 4.72 5.52 -7.86
CA THR A 74 4.92 6.32 -6.63
C THR A 74 6.11 5.80 -5.82
N ILE A 75 6.24 4.49 -5.65
CA ILE A 75 7.38 3.85 -4.96
C ILE A 75 8.68 4.14 -5.70
N SER A 76 8.69 4.04 -7.03
CA SER A 76 9.88 4.31 -7.85
C SER A 76 10.35 5.76 -7.69
N ILE A 77 9.43 6.72 -7.71
CA ILE A 77 9.76 8.14 -7.52
C ILE A 77 10.31 8.39 -6.11
N ALA A 78 9.63 7.87 -5.09
CA ALA A 78 10.05 8.06 -3.71
C ALA A 78 11.43 7.42 -3.42
N THR A 79 11.65 6.20 -3.92
CA THR A 79 12.92 5.49 -3.75
C THR A 79 14.06 6.16 -4.51
N ALA A 80 13.81 6.73 -5.70
CA ALA A 80 14.81 7.52 -6.42
C ALA A 80 15.22 8.77 -5.63
N ALA A 81 14.25 9.51 -5.07
CA ALA A 81 14.53 10.68 -4.24
C ALA A 81 15.33 10.33 -2.97
N VAL A 82 14.96 9.24 -2.29
CA VAL A 82 15.70 8.74 -1.11
C VAL A 82 17.11 8.31 -1.50
N ARG A 83 17.27 7.60 -2.63
CA ARG A 83 18.59 7.20 -3.16
C ARG A 83 19.47 8.42 -3.39
N GLU A 84 18.97 9.42 -4.12
CA GLU A 84 19.74 10.64 -4.42
C GLU A 84 20.21 11.33 -3.13
N LYS A 85 19.29 11.52 -2.18
CA LYS A 85 19.62 12.11 -0.88
C LYS A 85 20.64 11.28 -0.11
N SER A 86 20.47 9.97 -0.08
CA SER A 86 21.40 9.05 0.59
C SER A 86 22.80 9.12 -0.01
N MET A 87 22.91 9.13 -1.35
CA MET A 87 24.20 9.21 -2.04
C MET A 87 24.90 10.55 -1.81
N LYS A 88 24.16 11.68 -1.86
CA LYS A 88 24.72 13.00 -1.54
C LYS A 88 25.24 13.06 -0.11
N ASN A 89 24.49 12.53 0.84
CA ASN A 89 24.90 12.49 2.24
C ASN A 89 26.15 11.62 2.45
N ALA A 90 26.23 10.46 1.78
CA ALA A 90 27.42 9.62 1.83
C ALA A 90 28.64 10.35 1.26
N ALA A 91 28.50 10.99 0.09
CA ALA A 91 29.60 11.75 -0.52
C ALA A 91 30.06 12.96 0.31
N ALA A 92 29.17 13.57 1.10
CA ALA A 92 29.54 14.64 2.02
C ALA A 92 30.36 14.10 3.20
N LYS A 93 29.97 12.96 3.77
CA LYS A 93 30.70 12.31 4.88
C LYS A 93 32.10 11.86 4.49
N GLU A 94 32.31 11.37 3.27
CA GLU A 94 33.63 10.96 2.79
C GLU A 94 34.61 12.13 2.56
N LYS A 95 34.13 13.38 2.61
CA LYS A 95 34.98 14.58 2.48
C LYS A 95 35.44 15.15 3.83
N GLU A 96 34.81 14.73 4.92
CA GLU A 96 35.19 15.06 6.31
C GLU A 96 36.37 14.21 6.76
#